data_AF-A0A6B1EX54-F1
#
_entry.id   AF-A0A6B1EX54-F1
#
_cell.length_a   1.000
_cell.length_b   1.000
_cell.length_c   1.000
_cell.angle_alpha   90.00
_cell.angle_beta   90.00
_cell.angle_gamma   90.00
#
_symmetry.space_group_name_H-M   'P 1'
#
loop_
_entity.id
_entity.type
_entity.pdbx_description
1 polymer ?
#
loop_
_entity_poly.entity_id
_entity_poly.type
_entity_poly.pdbx_seq_one_letter_code
_entity_poly.pdbx_strand_id
1 'polypeptide(L)'
;MYEKHNETIKARVFLEALQSDATSITFTNCIIEGVVDIFSVALERDENDRILLNKSLSCIGCTFKNIVNFRTVVFQKDVDFRRTLFEADLDLDETILHGSCAFREAIFQRRADFHSAIFHKSASFWRARFNIAADFHRVEFRKNAVFHEAYFYNEVNFRRTLFQGILDCTGTWFSETTTFNNATFLGTANFTGAQFVTVAAFRDVQYIPNTLLQFVKDKLGRRRHHPTEFYLDSQYVDEVENPFFKRYVADQQFIRAFNQANPVLARLWRWSSDYGRSLALWASWSILFVFLFAIAYRFPFPAWMSLWLVDLTPHFHQITGTYSGKPLTFWDCFYFSVVTFTTLGFGDVVADNTAARFLVTLEVIFGYVMLRGLISIFANKLASRS
;
A
#
# COMPACT_ATOMS: atom_id res chain seq x y z
N MET A 1 34.83 -4.13 -25.08
CA MET A 1 34.50 -2.93 -24.28
C MET A 1 34.73 -1.74 -25.18
N TYR A 2 33.74 -0.87 -25.36
CA TYR A 2 33.81 0.32 -26.20
C TYR A 2 33.74 1.54 -25.29
N GLU A 3 34.75 2.41 -25.32
CA GLU A 3 34.83 3.56 -24.40
C GLU A 3 35.24 4.84 -25.09
N LYS A 4 34.60 5.94 -24.67
CA LYS A 4 34.77 7.29 -25.22
C LYS A 4 34.62 8.30 -24.08
N HIS A 5 35.51 9.30 -24.03
CA HIS A 5 35.55 10.26 -22.92
C HIS A 5 35.81 11.70 -23.39
N ASN A 6 35.10 12.67 -22.81
CA ASN A 6 35.31 14.12 -22.98
C ASN A 6 35.38 14.58 -24.46
N GLU A 7 34.62 13.95 -25.35
CA GLU A 7 34.62 14.29 -26.77
C GLU A 7 33.22 14.52 -27.32
N THR A 8 33.14 15.25 -28.43
CA THR A 8 31.91 15.42 -29.20
C THR A 8 31.82 14.33 -30.25
N ILE A 9 30.78 13.50 -30.18
CA ILE A 9 30.52 12.39 -31.07
C ILE A 9 29.24 12.62 -31.86
N LYS A 10 29.26 12.25 -33.14
CA LYS A 10 28.04 12.21 -33.95
C LYS A 10 27.21 11.00 -33.54
N ALA A 11 25.89 11.13 -33.59
CA ALA A 11 24.94 10.05 -33.29
C ALA A 11 25.23 8.77 -34.07
N ARG A 12 25.67 8.86 -35.33
CA ARG A 12 26.12 7.70 -36.11
C ARG A 12 27.18 6.85 -35.39
N VAL A 13 28.16 7.48 -34.73
CA VAL A 13 29.25 6.80 -34.02
C VAL A 13 28.73 6.13 -32.75
N PHE A 14 27.77 6.77 -32.09
CA PHE A 14 27.06 6.19 -30.96
C PHE A 14 26.28 4.94 -31.39
N LEU A 15 25.55 5.01 -32.52
CA LEU A 15 24.79 3.88 -33.08
C LEU A 15 25.71 2.74 -33.57
N GLU A 16 26.83 3.06 -34.23
CA GLU A 16 27.87 2.09 -34.59
C GLU A 16 28.45 1.38 -33.36
N ALA A 17 28.62 2.10 -32.24
CA ALA A 17 29.06 1.49 -30.99
C ALA A 17 28.05 0.46 -30.47
N LEU A 18 26.75 0.73 -30.60
CA LEU A 18 25.69 -0.24 -30.25
C LEU A 18 25.80 -1.51 -31.10
N GLN A 19 26.12 -1.40 -32.40
CA GLN A 19 26.31 -2.52 -33.33
C GLN A 19 27.61 -3.31 -33.17
N SER A 20 28.62 -2.74 -32.50
CA SER A 20 29.92 -3.40 -32.33
C SER A 20 29.82 -4.78 -31.65
N ASP A 21 30.88 -5.56 -31.55
CA ASP A 21 30.85 -6.79 -30.73
C ASP A 21 31.09 -6.54 -29.23
N ALA A 22 31.18 -5.26 -28.81
CA ALA A 22 31.51 -4.92 -27.43
C ALA A 22 30.38 -5.25 -26.44
N THR A 23 30.66 -6.05 -25.43
CA THR A 23 29.71 -6.44 -24.37
C THR A 23 29.30 -5.30 -23.43
N SER A 24 30.09 -4.23 -23.39
CA SER A 24 29.87 -3.02 -22.60
C SER A 24 30.26 -1.79 -23.41
N ILE A 25 29.43 -0.75 -23.32
CA ILE A 25 29.59 0.51 -24.03
C ILE A 25 29.53 1.65 -23.00
N THR A 26 30.59 2.43 -22.91
CA THR A 26 30.74 3.51 -21.93
C THR A 26 31.08 4.83 -22.63
N PHE A 27 30.25 5.84 -22.42
CA PHE A 27 30.50 7.22 -22.78
C PHE A 27 30.56 8.03 -21.48
N THR A 28 31.60 8.86 -21.33
CA THR A 28 31.73 9.72 -20.13
C THR A 28 32.00 11.15 -20.54
N ASN A 29 31.17 12.08 -20.08
CA ASN A 29 31.27 13.51 -20.38
C ASN A 29 31.31 13.80 -21.89
N CYS A 30 30.66 12.96 -22.71
CA CYS A 30 30.61 13.14 -24.16
C CYS A 30 29.39 13.96 -24.58
N ILE A 31 29.54 14.72 -25.66
CA ILE A 31 28.43 15.44 -26.32
C ILE A 31 28.02 14.63 -27.55
N ILE A 32 26.77 14.19 -27.61
CA ILE A 32 26.21 13.39 -28.70
C ILE A 32 25.34 14.29 -29.57
N GLU A 33 25.78 14.51 -30.80
CA GLU A 33 25.14 15.39 -31.77
C GLU A 33 24.45 14.61 -32.89
N GLY A 34 23.20 14.96 -33.20
CA GLY A 34 22.37 14.27 -34.17
C GLY A 34 21.36 13.34 -33.52
N VAL A 35 20.31 13.00 -34.26
CA VAL A 35 19.23 12.14 -33.78
C VAL A 35 19.76 10.73 -33.52
N VAL A 36 19.55 10.23 -32.31
CA VAL A 36 19.83 8.84 -31.93
C VAL A 36 18.54 8.07 -32.14
N ASP A 37 18.41 7.46 -33.32
CA ASP A 37 17.27 6.61 -33.65
C ASP A 37 17.74 5.15 -33.73
N ILE A 38 17.34 4.34 -32.74
CA ILE A 38 17.76 2.93 -32.68
C ILE A 38 17.22 2.12 -33.86
N PHE A 39 16.12 2.54 -34.50
CA PHE A 39 15.54 1.86 -35.64
C PHE A 39 16.34 2.05 -36.92
N SER A 40 17.24 3.04 -36.98
CA SER A 40 18.12 3.23 -38.13
C SER A 40 19.26 2.20 -38.21
N VAL A 41 19.27 1.24 -37.29
CA VAL A 41 20.40 0.35 -37.02
C VAL A 41 19.95 -1.10 -37.13
N ALA A 42 20.75 -1.92 -37.82
CA ALA A 42 20.53 -3.37 -37.85
C ALA A 42 21.04 -3.97 -36.53
N LEU A 43 20.11 -4.31 -35.64
CA LEU A 43 20.35 -4.97 -34.36
C LEU A 43 19.50 -6.25 -34.28
N GLU A 44 19.89 -7.16 -33.39
CA GLU A 44 19.13 -8.38 -33.11
C GLU A 44 17.71 -8.03 -32.65
N ARG A 45 16.74 -8.87 -33.03
CA ARG A 45 15.34 -8.69 -32.67
C ARG A 45 14.75 -9.94 -32.05
N ASP A 46 13.79 -9.78 -31.17
CA ASP A 46 13.04 -10.90 -30.57
C ASP A 46 11.89 -11.37 -31.47
N GLU A 47 11.15 -12.40 -31.00
CA GLU A 47 9.98 -12.96 -31.70
C GLU A 47 8.83 -11.95 -31.90
N ASN A 48 8.83 -10.85 -31.15
CA ASN A 48 7.85 -9.77 -31.21
C ASN A 48 8.37 -8.54 -31.97
N ASP A 49 9.44 -8.69 -32.77
CA ASP A 49 10.10 -7.62 -33.54
C ASP A 49 10.70 -6.49 -32.68
N ARG A 50 10.99 -6.75 -31.40
CA ARG A 50 11.63 -5.78 -30.51
C ARG A 50 13.14 -5.84 -30.63
N ILE A 51 13.78 -4.68 -30.67
CA ILE A 51 15.25 -4.59 -30.72
C ILE A 51 15.86 -5.05 -29.40
N LEU A 52 16.78 -6.02 -29.46
CA LEU A 52 17.47 -6.58 -28.31
C LEU A 52 18.86 -5.97 -28.15
N LEU A 53 19.13 -5.36 -26.99
CA LEU A 53 20.45 -4.89 -26.61
C LEU A 53 21.01 -5.72 -25.47
N ASN A 54 21.84 -6.72 -25.82
CA ASN A 54 22.49 -7.60 -24.85
C ASN A 54 23.81 -7.07 -24.28
N LYS A 55 23.82 -5.79 -23.90
CA LYS A 55 25.03 -5.05 -23.52
C LYS A 55 24.72 -4.02 -22.45
N SER A 56 25.70 -3.72 -21.61
CA SER A 56 25.56 -2.60 -20.66
C SER A 56 25.80 -1.29 -21.40
N LEU A 57 24.88 -0.34 -21.24
CA LEU A 57 24.98 1.00 -21.82
C LEU A 57 25.19 2.01 -20.69
N SER A 58 26.34 2.67 -20.69
CA SER A 58 26.69 3.68 -19.71
C SER A 58 27.00 4.99 -20.42
N CYS A 59 26.22 6.03 -20.16
CA CYS A 59 26.40 7.39 -20.63
C CYS A 59 26.38 8.30 -19.40
N ILE A 60 27.55 8.57 -18.82
CA ILE A 60 27.68 9.29 -17.55
C ILE A 60 28.15 10.71 -17.83
N GLY A 61 27.41 11.72 -17.36
CA GLY A 61 27.77 13.13 -17.58
C GLY A 61 27.65 13.56 -19.04
N CYS A 62 26.98 12.76 -19.88
CA CYS A 62 26.86 13.02 -21.31
C CYS A 62 25.81 14.10 -21.60
N THR A 63 25.86 14.69 -22.79
CA THR A 63 24.81 15.58 -23.31
C THR A 63 24.30 15.06 -24.64
N PHE A 64 23.01 14.75 -24.74
CA PHE A 64 22.34 14.44 -26.00
C PHE A 64 21.65 15.69 -26.52
N LYS A 65 22.14 16.23 -27.65
CA LYS A 65 21.62 17.49 -28.22
C LYS A 65 20.30 17.33 -28.98
N ASN A 66 20.01 16.11 -29.44
CA ASN A 66 18.85 15.79 -30.27
C ASN A 66 18.10 14.59 -29.69
N ILE A 67 16.97 14.26 -30.33
CA ILE A 67 16.05 13.21 -29.89
C ILE A 67 16.78 11.89 -29.72
N VAL A 68 16.46 11.19 -28.62
CA VAL A 68 16.94 9.85 -28.31
C VAL A 68 15.75 8.91 -28.30
N ASN A 69 15.67 8.04 -29.31
CA ASN A 69 14.60 7.08 -29.48
C ASN A 69 15.10 5.66 -29.19
N PHE A 70 14.66 5.10 -28.06
CA PHE A 70 14.81 3.69 -27.70
C PHE A 70 13.46 3.00 -27.49
N ARG A 71 12.42 3.47 -28.20
CA ARG A 71 11.09 2.88 -28.17
C ARG A 71 11.15 1.37 -28.48
N THR A 72 10.39 0.57 -27.74
CA THR A 72 10.28 -0.90 -27.88
C THR A 72 11.59 -1.67 -27.76
N VAL A 73 12.67 -1.05 -27.23
CA VAL A 73 13.96 -1.73 -27.03
C VAL A 73 13.93 -2.60 -25.79
N VAL A 74 14.57 -3.76 -25.85
CA VAL A 74 14.81 -4.67 -24.72
C VAL A 74 16.28 -4.59 -24.30
N PHE A 75 16.56 -3.88 -23.21
CA PHE A 75 17.87 -3.84 -22.58
C PHE A 75 18.04 -5.03 -21.63
N GLN A 76 18.88 -5.99 -22.00
CA GLN A 76 19.14 -7.17 -21.17
C GLN A 76 20.05 -6.89 -19.97
N LYS A 77 20.90 -5.87 -20.08
CA LYS A 77 21.87 -5.47 -19.04
C LYS A 77 21.58 -4.06 -18.53
N ASP A 78 22.43 -3.61 -17.61
CA ASP A 78 22.25 -2.34 -16.90
C ASP A 78 22.40 -1.13 -17.83
N VAL A 79 21.60 -0.10 -17.57
CA VAL A 79 21.56 1.16 -18.31
C VAL A 79 21.80 2.32 -17.35
N ASP A 80 22.84 3.10 -17.62
CA ASP A 80 23.29 4.19 -16.73
C ASP A 80 23.35 5.50 -17.51
N PHE A 81 22.47 6.45 -17.15
CA PHE A 81 22.39 7.81 -17.65
C PHE A 81 22.65 8.84 -16.52
N ARG A 82 23.46 8.49 -15.53
CA ARG A 82 23.75 9.41 -14.41
C ARG A 82 24.38 10.72 -14.89
N ARG A 83 23.94 11.84 -14.33
CA ARG A 83 24.39 13.20 -14.65
C ARG A 83 24.24 13.58 -16.13
N THR A 84 23.44 12.85 -16.90
CA THR A 84 23.26 13.09 -18.33
C THR A 84 22.20 14.14 -18.58
N LEU A 85 22.49 15.03 -19.54
CA LEU A 85 21.59 16.07 -20.04
C LEU A 85 20.95 15.62 -21.35
N PHE A 86 19.63 15.56 -21.39
CA PHE A 86 18.86 15.40 -22.61
C PHE A 86 18.28 16.76 -23.01
N GLU A 87 18.85 17.39 -24.03
CA GLU A 87 18.40 18.71 -24.52
C GLU A 87 17.11 18.62 -25.37
N ALA A 88 16.83 17.43 -25.90
CA ALA A 88 15.64 17.09 -26.68
C ALA A 88 14.89 15.89 -26.05
N ASP A 89 13.85 15.40 -26.74
CA ASP A 89 12.99 14.34 -26.22
C ASP A 89 13.75 13.01 -26.04
N LEU A 90 13.46 12.34 -24.92
CA LEU A 90 13.84 10.95 -24.69
C LEU A 90 12.59 10.09 -24.80
N ASP A 91 12.59 9.14 -25.74
CA ASP A 91 11.51 8.18 -25.96
C ASP A 91 11.96 6.77 -25.53
N LEU A 92 11.38 6.29 -24.42
CA LEU A 92 11.47 4.93 -23.90
C LEU A 92 10.08 4.25 -23.88
N ASP A 93 9.18 4.62 -24.79
CA ASP A 93 7.86 4.00 -24.90
C ASP A 93 8.00 2.49 -25.15
N GLU A 94 7.26 1.68 -24.37
CA GLU A 94 7.27 0.22 -24.43
C GLU A 94 8.67 -0.44 -24.25
N THR A 95 9.66 0.28 -23.73
CA THR A 95 11.00 -0.26 -23.47
C THR A 95 10.98 -1.25 -22.30
N ILE A 96 11.73 -2.35 -22.42
CA ILE A 96 11.91 -3.34 -21.35
C ILE A 96 13.35 -3.28 -20.84
N LEU A 97 13.52 -3.03 -19.54
CA LEU A 97 14.82 -2.98 -18.88
C LEU A 97 14.94 -4.14 -17.88
N HIS A 98 15.70 -5.17 -18.26
CA HIS A 98 16.03 -6.30 -17.39
C HIS A 98 17.14 -5.97 -16.39
N GLY A 99 18.05 -5.08 -16.76
CA GLY A 99 19.08 -4.52 -15.89
C GLY A 99 18.56 -3.41 -14.97
N SER A 100 19.42 -2.98 -14.05
CA SER A 100 19.17 -1.78 -13.24
C SER A 100 19.26 -0.54 -14.13
N CYS A 101 18.43 0.46 -13.85
CA CYS A 101 18.40 1.70 -14.63
C CYS A 101 18.66 2.92 -13.73
N ALA A 102 19.58 3.80 -14.14
CA ALA A 102 19.97 4.96 -13.35
C ALA A 102 19.92 6.25 -14.16
N PHE A 103 19.05 7.19 -13.76
CA PHE A 103 18.95 8.57 -14.25
C PHE A 103 19.31 9.56 -13.12
N ARG A 104 20.24 9.19 -12.23
CA ARG A 104 20.54 10.03 -11.06
C ARG A 104 21.16 11.35 -11.51
N GLU A 105 20.64 12.46 -10.99
CA GLU A 105 21.05 13.81 -11.37
C GLU A 105 20.95 14.07 -12.89
N ALA A 106 20.16 13.28 -13.63
CA ALA A 106 19.89 13.51 -15.04
C ALA A 106 18.96 14.71 -15.21
N ILE A 107 19.10 15.42 -16.33
CA ILE A 107 18.29 16.61 -16.64
C ILE A 107 17.59 16.37 -17.98
N PHE A 108 16.27 16.42 -17.97
CA PHE A 108 15.42 16.33 -19.16
C PHE A 108 14.88 17.73 -19.47
N GLN A 109 15.43 18.37 -20.50
CA GLN A 109 15.01 19.71 -20.93
C GLN A 109 13.69 19.70 -21.70
N ARG A 110 13.34 18.56 -22.29
CA ARG A 110 12.10 18.36 -23.05
C ARG A 110 11.35 17.14 -22.51
N ARG A 111 10.46 16.54 -23.33
CA ARG A 111 9.60 15.45 -22.88
C ARG A 111 10.45 14.22 -22.59
N ALA A 112 10.17 13.57 -21.47
CA ALA A 112 10.71 12.26 -21.15
C ALA A 112 9.55 11.26 -21.14
N ASP A 113 9.50 10.40 -22.15
CA ASP A 113 8.44 9.43 -22.34
C ASP A 113 8.89 8.04 -21.87
N PHE A 114 8.21 7.50 -20.88
CA PHE A 114 8.40 6.14 -20.38
C PHE A 114 7.10 5.32 -20.55
N HIS A 115 6.16 5.76 -21.38
CA HIS A 115 4.86 5.12 -21.54
C HIS A 115 4.97 3.60 -21.70
N SER A 116 4.20 2.83 -20.93
CA SER A 116 4.21 1.35 -20.95
C SER A 116 5.57 0.66 -20.77
N ALA A 117 6.61 1.37 -20.28
CA ALA A 117 7.92 0.78 -20.03
C ALA A 117 7.90 -0.20 -18.84
N ILE A 118 8.79 -1.19 -18.86
CA ILE A 118 8.90 -2.22 -17.82
C ILE A 118 10.30 -2.23 -17.22
N PHE A 119 10.41 -1.90 -15.94
CA PHE A 119 11.65 -1.98 -15.16
C PHE A 119 11.65 -3.22 -14.27
N HIS A 120 12.42 -4.25 -14.64
CA HIS A 120 12.50 -5.50 -13.88
C HIS A 120 13.35 -5.38 -12.61
N LYS A 121 14.37 -4.51 -12.63
CA LYS A 121 15.21 -4.17 -11.47
C LYS A 121 14.92 -2.75 -11.01
N SER A 122 15.75 -2.24 -10.09
CA SER A 122 15.54 -0.90 -9.54
C SER A 122 15.77 0.18 -10.60
N ALA A 123 14.90 1.17 -10.64
CA ALA A 123 15.02 2.37 -11.44
C ALA A 123 15.24 3.58 -10.52
N SER A 124 16.29 4.35 -10.76
CA SER A 124 16.69 5.46 -9.88
C SER A 124 16.75 6.78 -10.64
N PHE A 125 15.87 7.70 -10.27
CA PHE A 125 15.75 9.09 -10.70
C PHE A 125 16.16 10.06 -9.58
N TRP A 126 17.06 9.63 -8.69
CA TRP A 126 17.51 10.43 -7.54
C TRP A 126 18.04 11.79 -8.02
N ARG A 127 17.46 12.88 -7.51
CA ARG A 127 17.82 14.27 -7.91
C ARG A 127 17.71 14.57 -9.41
N ALA A 128 16.95 13.76 -10.15
CA ALA A 128 16.66 14.04 -11.55
C ALA A 128 15.77 15.28 -11.69
N ARG A 129 15.91 15.98 -12.81
CA ARG A 129 15.13 17.19 -13.12
C ARG A 129 14.37 17.00 -14.42
N PHE A 130 13.05 17.13 -14.37
CA PHE A 130 12.17 17.10 -15.52
C PHE A 130 11.60 18.52 -15.72
N ASN A 131 12.09 19.23 -16.74
CA ASN A 131 11.74 20.62 -16.97
C ASN A 131 10.40 20.78 -17.70
N ILE A 132 9.98 19.75 -18.42
CA ILE A 132 8.71 19.64 -19.16
C ILE A 132 7.98 18.38 -18.64
N ALA A 133 6.93 17.94 -19.33
CA ALA A 133 6.14 16.78 -18.96
C ALA A 133 6.95 15.47 -18.96
N ALA A 134 6.72 14.65 -17.94
CA ALA A 134 7.25 13.28 -17.83
C ALA A 134 6.09 12.28 -17.81
N ASP A 135 6.05 11.36 -18.78
CA ASP A 135 4.99 10.38 -18.89
C ASP A 135 5.44 9.01 -18.36
N PHE A 136 4.82 8.55 -17.29
CA PHE A 136 4.99 7.22 -16.70
C PHE A 136 3.68 6.40 -16.78
N HIS A 137 2.78 6.73 -17.72
CA HIS A 137 1.52 6.01 -17.92
C HIS A 137 1.79 4.52 -18.17
N ARG A 138 1.07 3.64 -17.45
CA ARG A 138 1.19 2.17 -17.59
C ARG A 138 2.59 1.58 -17.36
N VAL A 139 3.49 2.32 -16.72
CA VAL A 139 4.81 1.79 -16.37
C VAL A 139 4.72 0.69 -15.31
N GLU A 140 5.54 -0.34 -15.45
CA GLU A 140 5.72 -1.37 -14.43
C GLU A 140 7.09 -1.24 -13.74
N PHE A 141 7.10 -0.84 -12.47
CA PHE A 141 8.29 -0.93 -11.61
C PHE A 141 8.23 -2.21 -10.77
N ARG A 142 8.95 -3.25 -11.20
CA ARG A 142 8.95 -4.57 -10.51
C ARG A 142 9.80 -4.62 -9.24
N LYS A 143 10.73 -3.66 -9.12
CA LYS A 143 11.51 -3.39 -7.90
C LYS A 143 11.33 -1.92 -7.51
N ASN A 144 12.31 -1.33 -6.86
CA ASN A 144 12.18 0.01 -6.31
C ASN A 144 12.27 1.07 -7.41
N ALA A 145 11.36 2.03 -7.36
CA ALA A 145 11.35 3.26 -8.15
C ALA A 145 11.73 4.43 -7.22
N VAL A 146 12.89 5.03 -7.44
CA VAL A 146 13.45 6.05 -6.55
C VAL A 146 13.43 7.41 -7.23
N PHE A 147 12.54 8.29 -6.79
CA PHE A 147 12.41 9.70 -7.17
C PHE A 147 12.85 10.67 -6.06
N HIS A 148 13.58 10.16 -5.05
CA HIS A 148 14.10 10.94 -3.93
C HIS A 148 14.78 12.24 -4.39
N GLU A 149 14.36 13.37 -3.84
CA GLU A 149 14.80 14.73 -4.19
C GLU A 149 14.72 15.07 -5.71
N ALA A 150 13.87 14.38 -6.48
CA ALA A 150 13.62 14.74 -7.87
C ALA A 150 12.76 16.00 -7.99
N TYR A 151 12.90 16.70 -9.12
CA TYR A 151 12.17 17.93 -9.42
C TYR A 151 11.38 17.76 -10.71
N PHE A 152 10.06 17.91 -10.61
CA PHE A 152 9.14 17.95 -11.73
C PHE A 152 8.59 19.38 -11.87
N TYR A 153 9.09 20.10 -12.87
CA TYR A 153 8.70 21.49 -13.16
C TYR A 153 7.45 21.59 -14.04
N ASN A 154 6.86 20.44 -14.41
CA ASN A 154 5.63 20.36 -15.19
C ASN A 154 4.84 19.11 -14.79
N GLU A 155 3.76 18.83 -15.52
CA GLU A 155 2.85 17.72 -15.27
C GLU A 155 3.55 16.36 -15.28
N VAL A 156 3.14 15.48 -14.36
CA VAL A 156 3.63 14.10 -14.27
C VAL A 156 2.48 13.12 -14.27
N ASN A 157 2.57 12.13 -15.16
CA ASN A 157 1.52 11.15 -15.36
C ASN A 157 1.94 9.75 -14.89
N PHE A 158 1.49 9.34 -13.71
CA PHE A 158 1.61 7.98 -13.16
C PHE A 158 0.30 7.18 -13.27
N ARG A 159 -0.58 7.52 -14.23
CA ARG A 159 -1.86 6.82 -14.36
C ARG A 159 -1.61 5.37 -14.76
N ARG A 160 -2.30 4.44 -14.11
CA ARG A 160 -2.17 2.98 -14.33
C ARG A 160 -0.75 2.44 -14.14
N THR A 161 0.13 3.15 -13.44
CA THR A 161 1.46 2.66 -13.10
C THR A 161 1.38 1.59 -12.02
N LEU A 162 2.18 0.54 -12.15
CA LEU A 162 2.31 -0.53 -11.17
C LEU A 162 3.64 -0.38 -10.40
N PHE A 163 3.54 -0.13 -9.10
CA PHE A 163 4.67 -0.12 -8.17
C PHE A 163 4.69 -1.42 -7.36
N GLN A 164 5.45 -2.43 -7.81
CA GLN A 164 5.57 -3.69 -7.07
C GLN A 164 6.53 -3.58 -5.88
N GLY A 165 7.62 -2.81 -6.05
CA GLY A 165 8.58 -2.50 -5.00
C GLY A 165 8.26 -1.19 -4.29
N ILE A 166 9.28 -0.59 -3.68
CA ILE A 166 9.15 0.70 -2.99
C ILE A 166 9.08 1.83 -4.03
N LEU A 167 8.08 2.71 -3.89
CA LEU A 167 8.10 4.05 -4.48
C LEU A 167 8.67 5.02 -3.45
N ASP A 168 9.83 5.61 -3.73
CA ASP A 168 10.45 6.62 -2.88
C ASP A 168 10.41 7.99 -3.55
N CYS A 169 9.50 8.84 -3.11
CA CYS A 169 9.36 10.24 -3.49
C CYS A 169 9.73 11.18 -2.33
N THR A 170 10.65 10.76 -1.44
CA THR A 170 11.05 11.58 -0.30
C THR A 170 11.69 12.88 -0.80
N GLY A 171 11.20 14.04 -0.32
CA GLY A 171 11.72 15.35 -0.72
C GLY A 171 11.49 15.71 -2.20
N THR A 172 10.64 14.98 -2.92
CA THR A 172 10.34 15.27 -4.34
C THR A 172 9.49 16.52 -4.46
N TRP A 173 9.82 17.38 -5.42
CA TRP A 173 9.05 18.58 -5.74
C TRP A 173 8.20 18.38 -7.00
N PHE A 174 6.88 18.47 -6.86
CA PHE A 174 5.91 18.46 -7.94
C PHE A 174 5.29 19.84 -8.08
N SER A 175 5.73 20.61 -9.06
CA SER A 175 5.26 22.00 -9.27
C SER A 175 3.87 22.09 -9.90
N GLU A 176 3.51 21.11 -10.72
CA GLU A 176 2.26 21.06 -11.49
C GLU A 176 1.53 19.75 -11.19
N THR A 177 0.42 19.54 -11.91
CA THR A 177 -0.50 18.43 -11.64
C THR A 177 0.21 17.08 -11.71
N THR A 178 0.09 16.29 -10.64
CA THR A 178 0.62 14.92 -10.57
C THR A 178 -0.54 13.93 -10.50
N THR A 179 -0.58 12.96 -11.41
CA THR A 179 -1.73 12.03 -11.48
C THR A 179 -1.31 10.57 -11.25
N PHE A 180 -1.87 9.95 -10.20
CA PHE A 180 -1.74 8.53 -9.85
C PHE A 180 -3.03 7.75 -10.11
N ASN A 181 -3.94 8.25 -10.95
CA ASN A 181 -5.24 7.61 -11.13
C ASN A 181 -5.09 6.16 -11.64
N ASN A 182 -5.80 5.24 -11.00
CA ASN A 182 -5.76 3.80 -11.26
C ASN A 182 -4.36 3.18 -11.10
N ALA A 183 -3.44 3.84 -10.38
CA ALA A 183 -2.15 3.26 -10.05
C ALA A 183 -2.30 2.15 -9.00
N THR A 184 -1.39 1.18 -9.03
CA THR A 184 -1.38 0.05 -8.09
C THR A 184 -0.09 0.05 -7.29
N PHE A 185 -0.21 0.15 -5.96
CA PHE A 185 0.91 0.14 -5.02
C PHE A 185 0.92 -1.19 -4.24
N LEU A 186 1.86 -2.09 -4.56
CA LEU A 186 2.02 -3.36 -3.84
C LEU A 186 3.17 -3.31 -2.81
N GLY A 187 4.10 -2.36 -2.95
CA GLY A 187 5.13 -2.06 -1.96
C GLY A 187 4.87 -0.76 -1.20
N THR A 188 5.84 -0.31 -0.44
CA THR A 188 5.76 0.95 0.31
C THR A 188 5.80 2.16 -0.63
N ALA A 189 4.96 3.17 -0.38
CA ALA A 189 4.99 4.46 -1.06
C ALA A 189 5.36 5.56 -0.05
N ASN A 190 6.52 6.19 -0.24
CA ASN A 190 7.05 7.20 0.65
C ASN A 190 7.06 8.57 -0.03
N PHE A 191 6.29 9.51 0.51
CA PHE A 191 6.17 10.91 0.11
C PHE A 191 6.53 11.86 1.27
N THR A 192 7.37 11.41 2.21
CA THR A 192 7.83 12.25 3.33
C THR A 192 8.60 13.46 2.79
N GLY A 193 8.24 14.67 3.21
CA GLY A 193 8.80 15.91 2.69
C GLY A 193 8.54 16.18 1.19
N ALA A 194 7.74 15.37 0.51
CA ALA A 194 7.33 15.65 -0.86
C ALA A 194 6.40 16.87 -0.87
N GLN A 195 6.48 17.69 -1.92
CA GLN A 195 5.70 18.92 -2.06
C GLN A 195 4.88 18.86 -3.34
N PHE A 196 3.57 19.05 -3.25
CA PHE A 196 2.65 19.08 -4.38
C PHE A 196 2.06 20.50 -4.52
N VAL A 197 2.72 21.37 -5.28
CA VAL A 197 2.34 22.79 -5.35
C VAL A 197 0.92 23.01 -5.87
N THR A 198 0.42 22.09 -6.71
CA THR A 198 -0.93 22.13 -7.26
C THR A 198 -1.71 20.88 -6.85
N VAL A 199 -2.27 20.12 -7.80
CA VAL A 199 -3.18 19.01 -7.52
C VAL A 199 -2.46 17.67 -7.64
N ALA A 200 -2.63 16.82 -6.63
CA ALA A 200 -2.24 15.41 -6.67
C ALA A 200 -3.47 14.51 -6.77
N ALA A 201 -3.72 13.94 -7.94
CA ALA A 201 -4.91 13.12 -8.18
C ALA A 201 -4.62 11.63 -7.89
N PHE A 202 -5.31 11.06 -6.90
CA PHE A 202 -5.19 9.65 -6.50
C PHE A 202 -6.52 8.88 -6.69
N ARG A 203 -7.20 9.03 -7.83
CA ARG A 203 -8.51 8.38 -8.06
C ARG A 203 -8.34 6.87 -8.32
N ASP A 204 -9.21 6.05 -7.73
CA ASP A 204 -9.25 4.59 -7.92
C ASP A 204 -7.91 3.85 -7.76
N VAL A 205 -7.08 4.32 -6.82
CA VAL A 205 -5.79 3.71 -6.50
C VAL A 205 -5.99 2.35 -5.83
N GLN A 206 -5.22 1.36 -6.26
CA GLN A 206 -5.22 0.02 -5.69
C GLN A 206 -4.03 -0.16 -4.74
N TYR A 207 -4.26 -0.78 -3.59
CA TYR A 207 -3.24 -1.08 -2.61
C TYR A 207 -3.62 -2.30 -1.77
N ILE A 208 -2.65 -2.90 -1.08
CA ILE A 208 -2.86 -4.04 -0.17
C ILE A 208 -3.20 -3.48 1.22
N PRO A 209 -4.45 -3.60 1.70
CA PRO A 209 -4.85 -3.00 2.96
C PRO A 209 -4.28 -3.79 4.15
N ASN A 210 -3.85 -3.08 5.20
CA ASN A 210 -3.44 -3.69 6.46
C ASN A 210 -4.66 -4.12 7.28
N THR A 211 -5.29 -5.23 6.92
CA THR A 211 -6.46 -5.77 7.63
C THR A 211 -6.21 -7.19 8.12
N LEU A 212 -6.86 -7.59 9.21
CA LEU A 212 -6.83 -8.96 9.71
C LEU A 212 -7.35 -9.97 8.70
N LEU A 213 -8.39 -9.61 7.94
CA LEU A 213 -8.90 -10.47 6.88
C LEU A 213 -7.84 -10.72 5.81
N GLN A 214 -7.13 -9.67 5.39
CA GLN A 214 -6.04 -9.81 4.43
C GLN A 214 -4.90 -10.66 5.00
N PHE A 215 -4.50 -10.42 6.25
CA PHE A 215 -3.50 -11.23 6.95
C PHE A 215 -3.86 -12.72 7.01
N VAL A 216 -5.12 -13.04 7.33
CA VAL A 216 -5.61 -14.43 7.37
C VAL A 216 -5.61 -15.06 5.97
N LYS A 217 -6.09 -14.32 4.96
CA LYS A 217 -6.05 -14.76 3.54
C LYS A 217 -4.63 -15.05 3.08
N ASP A 218 -3.67 -14.19 3.40
CA ASP A 218 -2.27 -14.36 3.02
C ASP A 218 -1.65 -15.59 3.68
N LYS A 219 -1.95 -15.82 4.97
CA LYS A 219 -1.49 -17.01 5.71
C LYS A 219 -2.08 -18.31 5.15
N LEU A 220 -3.37 -18.33 4.81
CA LEU A 220 -4.05 -19.48 4.18
C LEU A 220 -3.55 -19.74 2.76
N GLY A 221 -3.41 -18.67 1.96
CA GLY A 221 -2.96 -18.74 0.57
C GLY A 221 -1.46 -18.95 0.39
N ARG A 222 -0.68 -19.05 1.47
CA ARG A 222 0.81 -19.09 1.47
C ARG A 222 1.45 -17.93 0.68
N ARG A 223 0.77 -16.79 0.57
CA ARG A 223 1.32 -15.59 -0.08
C ARG A 223 1.97 -14.70 0.97
N ARG A 224 3.18 -14.20 0.70
CA ARG A 224 3.86 -13.21 1.53
C ARG A 224 3.67 -11.83 0.91
N HIS A 225 2.48 -11.27 1.05
CA HIS A 225 2.27 -9.85 0.75
C HIS A 225 2.42 -9.05 2.03
N HIS A 226 3.18 -7.96 1.98
CA HIS A 226 3.19 -6.98 3.05
C HIS A 226 2.10 -5.94 2.73
N PRO A 227 1.37 -5.45 3.75
CA PRO A 227 0.44 -4.35 3.54
C PRO A 227 1.15 -3.14 2.92
N THR A 228 0.48 -2.48 1.98
CA THR A 228 0.97 -1.25 1.37
C THR A 228 0.99 -0.14 2.41
N GLU A 229 2.18 0.40 2.61
CA GLU A 229 2.46 1.44 3.57
C GLU A 229 2.60 2.78 2.84
N PHE A 230 1.89 3.81 3.31
CA PHE A 230 2.04 5.17 2.82
C PHE A 230 2.68 6.05 3.89
N TYR A 231 3.60 6.91 3.48
CA TYR A 231 4.21 7.94 4.31
C TYR A 231 4.01 9.26 3.57
N LEU A 232 3.35 10.24 4.19
CA LEU A 232 3.03 11.53 3.58
C LEU A 232 2.88 12.55 4.70
N ASP A 233 3.61 13.66 4.71
CA ASP A 233 3.48 14.64 5.80
C ASP A 233 2.13 15.34 5.77
N SER A 234 1.55 15.57 6.96
CA SER A 234 0.18 16.06 7.13
C SER A 234 -0.09 17.41 6.45
N GLN A 235 0.95 18.24 6.26
CA GLN A 235 0.85 19.56 5.65
C GLN A 235 0.42 19.53 4.19
N TYR A 236 0.66 18.43 3.47
CA TYR A 236 0.39 18.30 2.03
C TYR A 236 -0.77 17.33 1.72
N VAL A 237 -1.49 16.88 2.75
CA VAL A 237 -2.62 15.95 2.60
C VAL A 237 -3.88 16.68 2.07
N ASP A 238 -3.94 18.01 2.20
CA ASP A 238 -5.07 18.82 1.71
C ASP A 238 -5.12 18.93 0.17
N GLU A 239 -4.00 18.69 -0.52
CA GLU A 239 -3.86 18.78 -1.98
C GLU A 239 -4.30 17.50 -2.72
N VAL A 240 -4.70 16.47 -1.98
CA VAL A 240 -5.14 15.17 -2.52
C VAL A 240 -6.65 15.16 -2.76
N GLU A 241 -7.08 15.01 -4.01
CA GLU A 241 -8.51 15.00 -4.37
C GLU A 241 -9.30 13.78 -3.86
N ASN A 242 -8.65 12.65 -3.54
CA ASN A 242 -9.34 11.43 -3.13
C ASN A 242 -9.60 11.39 -1.61
N PRO A 243 -10.86 11.54 -1.14
CA PRO A 243 -11.19 11.56 0.28
C PRO A 243 -10.92 10.22 0.98
N PHE A 244 -11.11 9.09 0.29
CA PHE A 244 -10.81 7.76 0.84
C PHE A 244 -9.33 7.57 1.07
N PHE A 245 -8.50 8.02 0.10
CA PHE A 245 -7.05 7.94 0.22
C PHE A 245 -6.55 8.81 1.38
N LYS A 246 -7.01 10.07 1.46
CA LYS A 246 -6.70 10.99 2.56
C LYS A 246 -7.01 10.37 3.93
N ARG A 247 -8.22 9.81 4.07
CA ARG A 247 -8.63 9.14 5.31
C ARG A 247 -7.79 7.90 5.61
N TYR A 248 -7.45 7.10 4.60
CA TYR A 248 -6.61 5.92 4.76
C TYR A 248 -5.20 6.29 5.24
N VAL A 249 -4.56 7.30 4.62
CA VAL A 249 -3.22 7.76 5.01
C VAL A 249 -3.23 8.27 6.46
N ALA A 250 -4.19 9.14 6.81
CA ALA A 250 -4.33 9.65 8.17
C ALA A 250 -4.55 8.53 9.21
N ASP A 251 -5.39 7.55 8.88
CA ASP A 251 -5.65 6.39 9.74
C ASP A 251 -4.40 5.51 9.93
N GLN A 252 -3.62 5.26 8.88
CA GLN A 252 -2.35 4.53 8.97
C GLN A 252 -1.33 5.25 9.86
N GLN A 253 -1.21 6.57 9.73
CA GLN A 253 -0.32 7.37 10.55
C GLN A 253 -0.72 7.34 12.02
N PHE A 254 -2.01 7.49 12.30
CA PHE A 254 -2.54 7.40 13.66
C PHE A 254 -2.28 6.02 14.28
N ILE A 255 -2.59 4.94 13.56
CA ILE A 255 -2.36 3.57 14.05
C ILE A 255 -0.88 3.35 14.35
N ARG A 256 0.03 3.89 13.54
CA ARG A 256 1.49 3.78 13.79
C ARG A 256 1.90 4.55 15.04
N ALA A 257 1.51 5.81 15.16
CA ALA A 257 1.83 6.64 16.32
C ALA A 257 1.28 5.99 17.61
N PHE A 258 0.04 5.47 17.56
CA PHE A 258 -0.56 4.75 18.67
C PHE A 258 0.16 3.43 18.99
N ASN A 259 0.56 2.66 17.97
CA ASN A 259 1.29 1.41 18.16
C ASN A 259 2.69 1.63 18.74
N GLN A 260 3.36 2.72 18.37
CA GLN A 260 4.64 3.12 18.97
C GLN A 260 4.47 3.54 20.44
N ALA A 261 3.42 4.29 20.77
CA ALA A 261 3.15 4.72 22.13
C ALA A 261 2.65 3.58 23.04
N ASN A 262 1.77 2.72 22.54
CA ASN A 262 1.05 1.69 23.29
C ASN A 262 0.96 0.35 22.53
N PRO A 263 2.05 -0.42 22.42
CA PRO A 263 2.09 -1.62 21.57
C PRO A 263 1.19 -2.78 22.05
N VAL A 264 0.88 -2.84 23.34
CA VAL A 264 -0.04 -3.85 23.90
C VAL A 264 -1.48 -3.52 23.54
N LEU A 265 -1.91 -2.27 23.78
CA LEU A 265 -3.27 -1.82 23.45
C LEU A 265 -3.52 -1.86 21.94
N ALA A 266 -2.53 -1.50 21.12
CA ALA A 266 -2.64 -1.59 19.66
C ALA A 266 -2.90 -3.02 19.17
N ARG A 267 -2.23 -4.01 19.76
CA ARG A 267 -2.48 -5.43 19.45
C ARG A 267 -3.88 -5.87 19.86
N LEU A 268 -4.37 -5.47 21.03
CA LEU A 268 -5.74 -5.76 21.46
C LEU A 268 -6.79 -5.10 20.55
N TRP A 269 -6.57 -3.85 20.17
CA TRP A 269 -7.46 -3.10 19.28
C TRP A 269 -7.50 -3.70 17.87
N ARG A 270 -6.33 -4.13 17.35
CA ARG A 270 -6.24 -4.90 16.11
C ARG A 270 -7.06 -6.19 16.20
N TRP A 271 -6.86 -7.00 17.23
CA TRP A 271 -7.50 -8.31 17.32
C TRP A 271 -9.00 -8.27 17.58
N SER A 272 -9.48 -7.22 18.24
CA SER A 272 -10.91 -7.04 18.53
C SER A 272 -11.71 -6.49 17.34
N SER A 273 -11.19 -5.50 16.61
CA SER A 273 -11.94 -4.78 15.56
C SER A 273 -11.14 -4.45 14.31
N ASP A 274 -9.89 -4.91 14.22
CA ASP A 274 -8.95 -4.52 13.17
C ASP A 274 -8.75 -3.00 13.13
N TYR A 275 -8.47 -2.41 14.30
CA TYR A 275 -8.39 -0.96 14.48
C TYR A 275 -9.69 -0.23 14.13
N GLY A 276 -10.85 -0.84 14.41
CA GLY A 276 -12.17 -0.28 14.07
C GLY A 276 -12.58 -0.44 12.60
N ARG A 277 -11.80 -1.17 11.79
CA ARG A 277 -12.09 -1.37 10.35
C ARG A 277 -13.07 -2.52 10.08
N SER A 278 -13.17 -3.49 10.99
CA SER A 278 -13.96 -4.71 10.80
C SER A 278 -15.14 -4.83 11.76
N LEU A 279 -16.33 -4.45 11.27
CA LEU A 279 -17.60 -4.66 11.98
C LEU A 279 -17.89 -6.15 12.20
N ALA A 280 -17.57 -6.99 11.22
CA ALA A 280 -17.79 -8.43 11.31
C ALA A 280 -16.97 -9.06 12.45
N LEU A 281 -15.71 -8.65 12.62
CA LEU A 281 -14.87 -9.15 13.70
C LEU A 281 -15.43 -8.76 15.08
N TRP A 282 -15.88 -7.51 15.21
CA TRP A 282 -16.49 -7.03 16.45
C TRP A 282 -17.83 -7.73 16.77
N ALA A 283 -18.65 -7.97 15.75
CA ALA A 283 -19.89 -8.74 15.88
C ALA A 283 -19.61 -10.19 16.29
N SER A 284 -18.59 -10.83 15.70
CA SER A 284 -18.16 -12.17 16.10
C SER A 284 -17.71 -12.24 17.57
N TRP A 285 -16.96 -11.24 18.05
CA TRP A 285 -16.61 -11.14 19.47
C TRP A 285 -17.85 -10.99 20.35
N SER A 286 -18.81 -10.16 19.92
CA SER A 286 -20.06 -9.96 20.66
C SER A 286 -20.84 -11.27 20.81
N ILE A 287 -21.00 -12.01 19.71
CA ILE A 287 -21.66 -13.32 19.70
C ILE A 287 -20.90 -14.32 20.59
N LEU A 288 -19.57 -14.36 20.50
CA LEU A 288 -18.76 -15.24 21.34
C LEU A 288 -18.94 -14.93 22.83
N PHE A 289 -18.96 -13.67 23.24
CA PHE A 289 -19.19 -13.30 24.63
C PHE A 289 -20.59 -13.71 25.11
N VAL A 290 -21.63 -13.50 24.30
CA VAL A 290 -22.99 -14.01 24.59
C VAL A 290 -22.95 -15.52 24.85
N PHE A 291 -22.27 -16.29 24.00
CA PHE A 291 -22.09 -17.73 24.23
C PHE A 291 -21.32 -18.06 25.52
N LEU A 292 -20.27 -17.31 25.84
CA LEU A 292 -19.49 -17.51 27.06
C LEU A 292 -20.32 -17.23 28.32
N PHE A 293 -21.14 -16.17 28.34
CA PHE A 293 -22.06 -15.90 29.44
C PHE A 293 -23.14 -16.97 29.56
N ALA A 294 -23.68 -17.46 28.44
CA ALA A 294 -24.63 -18.56 28.44
C ALA A 294 -24.05 -19.85 29.07
N ILE A 295 -22.77 -20.14 28.77
CA ILE A 295 -22.03 -21.24 29.39
C ILE A 295 -21.83 -20.96 30.89
N ALA A 296 -21.43 -19.74 31.28
CA ALA A 296 -21.22 -19.36 32.68
C ALA A 296 -22.51 -19.45 33.51
N TYR A 297 -23.67 -19.11 32.93
CA TYR A 297 -24.98 -19.27 33.56
C TYR A 297 -25.36 -20.73 33.77
N ARG A 298 -24.98 -21.62 32.84
CA ARG A 298 -25.32 -23.05 32.92
C ARG A 298 -24.33 -23.86 33.76
N PHE A 299 -23.04 -23.54 33.68
CA PHE A 299 -21.94 -24.29 34.27
C PHE A 299 -21.03 -23.37 35.09
N PRO A 300 -21.52 -22.87 36.23
CA PRO A 300 -20.79 -21.83 36.95
C PRO A 300 -19.45 -22.26 37.52
N PHE A 301 -19.26 -23.54 37.87
CA PHE A 301 -17.94 -24.07 38.26
C PHE A 301 -17.76 -25.54 37.83
N PRO A 302 -16.56 -25.93 37.38
CA PRO A 302 -16.22 -27.34 37.20
C PRO A 302 -16.15 -28.09 38.54
N ALA A 303 -16.48 -29.39 38.52
CA ALA A 303 -16.51 -30.25 39.72
C ALA A 303 -15.15 -30.41 40.45
N TRP A 304 -14.04 -29.96 39.85
CA TRP A 304 -12.69 -30.00 40.43
C TRP A 304 -12.34 -28.77 41.28
N MET A 305 -13.21 -27.77 41.33
CA MET A 305 -13.01 -26.51 42.06
C MET A 305 -13.45 -26.65 43.54
N SER A 306 -12.74 -26.00 44.47
CA SER A 306 -12.88 -26.23 45.92
C SER A 306 -14.29 -25.97 46.48
N LEU A 307 -14.73 -26.78 47.45
CA LEU A 307 -16.03 -26.72 48.16
C LEU A 307 -16.47 -25.32 48.64
N TRP A 308 -15.54 -24.43 49.02
CA TRP A 308 -15.86 -23.05 49.45
C TRP A 308 -16.31 -22.10 48.33
N LEU A 309 -16.04 -22.44 47.05
CA LEU A 309 -16.53 -21.68 45.89
C LEU A 309 -17.95 -22.09 45.50
N VAL A 310 -18.49 -23.17 46.07
CA VAL A 310 -19.84 -23.66 45.77
C VAL A 310 -20.91 -22.70 46.26
N ASP A 311 -20.69 -22.00 47.38
CA ASP A 311 -21.62 -20.95 47.89
C ASP A 311 -21.67 -19.70 46.97
N LEU A 312 -20.69 -19.53 46.09
CA LEU A 312 -20.63 -18.49 45.07
C LEU A 312 -21.29 -18.92 43.74
N THR A 313 -21.92 -20.09 43.68
CA THR A 313 -22.60 -20.54 42.46
C THR A 313 -23.78 -19.62 42.14
N PRO A 314 -23.80 -18.95 40.99
CA PRO A 314 -24.94 -18.14 40.57
C PRO A 314 -26.15 -19.06 40.32
N HIS A 315 -27.28 -18.70 40.92
CA HIS A 315 -28.55 -19.40 40.78
C HIS A 315 -29.54 -18.55 39.97
N PHE A 316 -30.21 -19.21 39.03
CA PHE A 316 -31.18 -18.60 38.13
C PHE A 316 -32.40 -19.49 38.00
N HIS A 317 -33.58 -18.88 37.93
CA HIS A 317 -34.81 -19.58 37.61
C HIS A 317 -35.69 -18.75 36.67
N GLN A 318 -36.54 -19.45 35.91
CA GLN A 318 -37.53 -18.84 35.05
C GLN A 318 -38.85 -18.67 35.79
N ILE A 319 -39.47 -17.49 35.67
CA ILE A 319 -40.73 -17.14 36.35
C ILE A 319 -41.97 -17.18 35.44
N THR A 320 -41.79 -17.38 34.13
CA THR A 320 -42.90 -17.37 33.15
C THR A 320 -42.80 -18.54 32.15
N GLY A 321 -43.95 -19.01 31.65
CA GLY A 321 -44.04 -20.04 30.60
C GLY A 321 -44.11 -21.50 31.10
N THR A 322 -44.14 -22.45 30.16
CA THR A 322 -44.27 -23.91 30.38
C THR A 322 -43.08 -24.58 31.10
N TYR A 323 -42.01 -23.81 31.33
CA TYR A 323 -40.77 -24.23 31.99
C TYR A 323 -40.57 -23.56 33.36
N SER A 324 -41.55 -22.80 33.86
CA SER A 324 -41.53 -22.23 35.22
C SER A 324 -41.23 -23.30 36.28
N GLY A 325 -40.18 -23.07 37.08
CA GLY A 325 -39.73 -24.00 38.13
C GLY A 325 -38.84 -25.17 37.67
N LYS A 326 -38.51 -25.29 36.38
CA LYS A 326 -37.53 -26.27 35.87
C LYS A 326 -36.13 -25.65 35.78
N PRO A 327 -35.04 -26.45 35.85
CA PRO A 327 -33.70 -25.95 35.61
C PRO A 327 -33.55 -25.44 34.18
N LEU A 328 -32.95 -24.26 34.01
CA LEU A 328 -32.73 -23.63 32.72
C LEU A 328 -31.92 -24.53 31.78
N THR A 329 -32.42 -24.71 30.56
CA THR A 329 -31.65 -25.35 29.50
C THR A 329 -30.54 -24.42 29.01
N PHE A 330 -29.56 -24.95 28.27
CA PHE A 330 -28.53 -24.12 27.63
C PHE A 330 -29.15 -23.03 26.74
N TRP A 331 -30.23 -23.34 26.02
CA TRP A 331 -30.89 -22.40 25.12
C TRP A 331 -31.61 -21.29 25.88
N ASP A 332 -32.16 -21.59 27.06
CA ASP A 332 -32.76 -20.57 27.93
C ASP A 332 -31.67 -19.61 28.46
N CYS A 333 -30.52 -20.16 28.88
CA CYS A 333 -29.36 -19.36 29.28
C CYS A 333 -28.79 -18.51 28.13
N PHE A 334 -28.78 -19.06 26.91
CA PHE A 334 -28.33 -18.34 25.71
C PHE A 334 -29.27 -17.20 25.36
N TYR A 335 -30.57 -17.44 25.36
CA TYR A 335 -31.57 -16.40 25.15
C TYR A 335 -31.48 -15.31 26.24
N PHE A 336 -31.36 -15.71 27.51
CA PHE A 336 -31.19 -14.77 28.62
C PHE A 336 -29.93 -13.90 28.46
N SER A 337 -28.81 -14.51 28.05
CA SER A 337 -27.57 -13.83 27.71
C SER A 337 -27.77 -12.84 26.56
N VAL A 338 -28.42 -13.22 25.45
CA VAL A 338 -28.72 -12.29 24.34
C VAL A 338 -29.50 -11.06 24.82
N VAL A 339 -30.57 -11.28 25.58
CA VAL A 339 -31.47 -10.21 26.05
C VAL A 339 -30.78 -9.29 27.07
N THR A 340 -29.92 -9.85 27.92
CA THR A 340 -29.13 -9.12 28.92
C THR A 340 -28.00 -8.34 28.26
N PHE A 341 -27.25 -8.97 27.35
CA PHE A 341 -26.15 -8.36 26.59
C PHE A 341 -26.62 -7.22 25.68
N THR A 342 -27.83 -7.34 25.11
CA THR A 342 -28.48 -6.28 24.33
C THR A 342 -29.20 -5.25 25.20
N THR A 343 -29.25 -5.46 26.52
CA THR A 343 -29.90 -4.58 27.52
C THR A 343 -31.42 -4.45 27.34
N LEU A 344 -32.07 -5.38 26.65
CA LEU A 344 -33.52 -5.39 26.42
C LEU A 344 -34.30 -5.77 27.68
N GLY A 345 -33.83 -6.77 28.44
CA GLY A 345 -34.35 -7.15 29.76
C GLY A 345 -35.84 -7.48 29.83
N PHE A 346 -36.28 -8.62 29.27
CA PHE A 346 -37.71 -9.03 29.30
C PHE A 346 -38.22 -9.49 30.67
N GLY A 347 -37.33 -9.78 31.63
CA GLY A 347 -37.69 -10.09 33.02
C GLY A 347 -38.30 -11.48 33.23
N ASP A 348 -38.06 -12.42 32.32
CA ASP A 348 -38.54 -13.81 32.39
C ASP A 348 -37.63 -14.75 33.18
N VAL A 349 -36.34 -14.42 33.30
CA VAL A 349 -35.33 -15.12 34.11
C VAL A 349 -34.80 -14.17 35.19
N VAL A 350 -34.70 -14.67 36.43
CA VAL A 350 -34.30 -13.89 37.60
C VAL A 350 -33.03 -14.45 38.25
N ALA A 351 -32.17 -13.54 38.73
CA ALA A 351 -30.97 -13.85 39.49
C ALA A 351 -31.25 -13.90 41.00
N ASP A 352 -31.18 -15.09 41.58
CA ASP A 352 -31.63 -15.36 42.95
C ASP A 352 -30.66 -14.85 44.02
N ASN A 353 -29.36 -14.99 43.76
CA ASN A 353 -28.32 -14.70 44.73
C ASN A 353 -27.36 -13.59 44.25
N THR A 354 -26.53 -13.11 45.17
CA THR A 354 -25.58 -12.02 44.92
C THR A 354 -24.60 -12.34 43.80
N ALA A 355 -24.14 -13.59 43.69
CA ALA A 355 -23.24 -14.04 42.63
C ALA A 355 -23.89 -13.96 41.23
N ALA A 356 -25.13 -14.42 41.08
CA ALA A 356 -25.89 -14.31 39.85
C ALA A 356 -26.10 -12.85 39.44
N ARG A 357 -26.47 -11.99 40.40
CA ARG A 357 -26.64 -10.54 40.16
C ARG A 357 -25.34 -9.87 39.73
N PHE A 358 -24.22 -10.24 40.33
CA PHE A 358 -22.91 -9.74 39.94
C PHE A 358 -22.56 -10.16 38.50
N LEU A 359 -22.78 -11.42 38.14
CA LEU A 359 -22.50 -11.94 36.81
C LEU A 359 -23.35 -11.25 35.73
N VAL A 360 -24.65 -11.07 35.98
CA VAL A 360 -25.56 -10.32 35.10
C VAL A 360 -25.12 -8.86 34.97
N THR A 361 -24.73 -8.22 36.08
CA THR A 361 -24.24 -6.83 36.05
C THR A 361 -22.97 -6.71 35.19
N LEU A 362 -22.06 -7.67 35.31
CA LEU A 362 -20.85 -7.74 34.50
C LEU A 362 -21.19 -7.91 33.02
N GLU A 363 -22.13 -8.80 32.67
CA GLU A 363 -22.60 -8.97 31.29
C GLU A 363 -23.17 -7.66 30.73
N VAL A 364 -24.01 -6.95 31.49
CA VAL A 364 -24.60 -5.67 31.05
C VAL A 364 -23.52 -4.63 30.74
N ILE A 365 -22.48 -4.53 31.59
CA ILE A 365 -21.35 -3.61 31.35
C ILE A 365 -20.63 -3.97 30.04
N PHE A 366 -20.35 -5.26 29.81
CA PHE A 366 -19.76 -5.74 28.56
C PHE A 366 -20.66 -5.46 27.36
N GLY A 367 -21.95 -5.73 27.48
CA GLY A 367 -22.97 -5.46 26.47
C GLY A 367 -22.97 -4.00 26.02
N TYR A 368 -22.95 -3.05 26.96
CA TYR A 368 -22.86 -1.63 26.64
C TYR A 368 -21.58 -1.25 25.89
N VAL A 369 -20.42 -1.78 26.29
CA VAL A 369 -19.13 -1.51 25.61
C VAL A 369 -19.16 -2.06 24.19
N MET A 370 -19.63 -3.29 24.02
CA MET A 370 -19.69 -3.95 22.72
C MET A 370 -20.72 -3.30 21.80
N LEU A 371 -21.91 -2.94 22.29
CA LEU A 371 -22.92 -2.23 21.50
C LEU A 371 -22.45 -0.84 21.08
N ARG A 372 -21.83 -0.07 22.00
CA ARG A 372 -21.24 1.24 21.69
C ARG A 372 -20.15 1.11 20.62
N GLY A 373 -19.28 0.12 20.74
CA GLY A 373 -18.25 -0.15 19.74
C GLY A 373 -18.83 -0.48 18.36
N LEU A 374 -19.90 -1.29 18.32
CA LEU A 374 -20.58 -1.65 17.07
C LEU A 374 -21.21 -0.43 16.41
N ILE A 375 -21.89 0.42 17.18
CA ILE A 375 -22.48 1.68 16.69
C ILE A 375 -21.37 2.60 16.16
N SER A 376 -20.26 2.75 16.88
CA SER A 376 -19.12 3.58 16.47
C SER A 376 -18.50 3.11 15.15
N ILE A 377 -18.22 1.81 15.02
CA ILE A 377 -17.67 1.22 13.78
C ILE A 377 -18.66 1.36 12.62
N PHE A 378 -19.96 1.11 12.88
CA PHE A 378 -21.01 1.23 11.87
C PHE A 378 -21.17 2.68 11.38
N ALA A 379 -21.24 3.63 12.31
CA ALA A 379 -21.32 5.06 12.01
C ALA A 379 -20.13 5.53 11.16
N ASN A 380 -18.91 5.12 11.54
CA ASN A 380 -17.70 5.43 10.78
C ASN A 380 -17.72 4.90 9.34
N LYS A 381 -18.36 3.75 9.12
CA LYS A 381 -18.49 3.10 7.81
C LYS A 381 -19.60 3.68 6.95
N LEU A 382 -20.67 4.18 7.56
CA LEU A 382 -21.71 4.95 6.85
C LEU A 382 -21.19 6.33 6.46
N ALA A 383 -20.56 7.03 7.40
CA ALA A 383 -19.94 8.34 7.15
C ALA A 383 -18.80 8.29 6.13
N SER A 384 -18.21 7.11 5.86
CA SER A 384 -17.25 6.96 4.76
C SER A 384 -17.89 6.88 3.38
N ARG A 385 -19.21 6.68 3.28
CA ARG A 385 -19.92 6.49 2.00
C ARG A 385 -20.70 7.72 1.54
N SER A 386 -20.96 8.66 2.46
CA SER A 386 -21.51 10.00 2.23
C SER A 386 -20.38 10.99 2.00
#